data_AF-A0A5J4W2L8-F1
#
_entry.id   AF-A0A5J4W2L8-F1
#
_cell.length_a   1.000
_cell.length_b   1.000
_cell.length_c   1.000
_cell.angle_alpha   90.00
_cell.angle_beta   90.00
_cell.angle_gamma   90.00
#
_symmetry.space_group_name_H-M   'P 1'
#
loop_
_entity.id
_entity.type
_entity.pdbx_description
1 polymer ?
#
loop_
_entity_poly.entity_id
_entity_poly.type
_entity_poly.pdbx_seq_one_letter_code
_entity_poly.pdbx_strand_id
1 'polypeptide(L)'
;MIAGRAQFFGEDHSIEEEEEETFTEEESEETFDETWIEWYCALRGSEFYCEVLPDFIDDGFNLTGLEREVVNFRKALREILDREGGDDDREYNMVNDETAKLYQLIHARYILTTAGMKSMKKKFEYGDFGDCPNVRCEKFHLLPFGQTSEHGKSGVLLYCPSCEDLFVPQNKRIQQIDGAAFGPTFAHLFLMQFPNILKNIGKKKHVQT
;
A
#
# COMPACT_ATOMS: atom_id res chain seq x y z
N MET A 1 -24.55 65.54 28.29
CA MET A 1 -24.61 66.34 29.54
C MET A 1 -25.39 65.55 30.58
N ILE A 2 -24.74 65.26 31.73
CA ILE A 2 -25.31 65.04 33.08
C ILE A 2 -26.12 63.73 33.25
N ALA A 3 -25.55 62.65 33.85
CA ALA A 3 -25.54 62.29 35.30
C ALA A 3 -26.95 62.09 35.92
N GLY A 4 -27.29 61.16 36.82
CA GLY A 4 -26.63 60.15 37.66
C GLY A 4 -27.76 59.34 38.38
N ARG A 5 -27.58 58.04 38.65
CA ARG A 5 -27.31 57.39 39.96
C ARG A 5 -28.35 57.57 41.09
N ALA A 6 -28.97 56.46 41.53
CA ALA A 6 -29.32 56.07 42.92
C ALA A 6 -29.77 54.59 42.91
N GLN A 7 -29.04 53.62 43.51
CA GLN A 7 -29.04 53.16 44.93
C GLN A 7 -30.36 52.50 45.37
N PHE A 8 -30.42 51.16 45.51
CA PHE A 8 -30.00 50.29 46.65
C PHE A 8 -31.16 49.96 47.62
N PHE A 9 -31.67 48.73 47.53
CA PHE A 9 -32.27 47.86 48.56
C PHE A 9 -31.99 46.45 47.99
N GLY A 10 -31.16 45.57 48.55
CA GLY A 10 -31.08 45.16 49.93
C GLY A 10 -32.03 43.99 50.12
N GLU A 11 -31.59 42.75 49.86
CA GLU A 11 -31.71 41.60 50.76
C GLU A 11 -31.13 40.32 50.14
N ASP A 12 -30.57 39.53 51.05
CA ASP A 12 -29.61 38.46 50.93
C ASP A 12 -30.33 37.13 50.67
N HIS A 13 -29.93 36.39 49.65
CA HIS A 13 -30.25 34.96 49.54
C HIS A 13 -29.06 34.24 48.91
N SER A 14 -28.22 33.72 49.79
CA SER A 14 -27.14 32.79 49.50
C SER A 14 -27.73 31.52 48.89
N ILE A 15 -27.43 31.27 47.63
CA ILE A 15 -27.51 29.95 47.00
C ILE A 15 -26.13 29.75 46.38
N GLU A 16 -25.35 28.85 46.96
CA GLU A 16 -24.11 28.37 46.38
C GLU A 16 -24.50 27.49 45.19
N GLU A 17 -24.36 28.04 43.98
CA GLU A 17 -24.51 27.28 42.73
C GLU A 17 -23.18 26.52 42.51
N GLU A 18 -23.20 25.20 42.75
CA GLU A 18 -22.13 24.30 42.35
C GLU A 18 -22.09 24.25 40.82
N GLU A 19 -21.02 24.80 40.22
CA GLU A 19 -20.75 24.68 38.79
C GLU A 19 -20.39 23.20 38.48
N GLU A 20 -21.35 22.46 37.92
CA GLU A 20 -21.07 21.18 37.26
C GLU A 20 -20.20 21.46 36.03
N GLU A 21 -18.88 21.36 36.19
CA GLU A 21 -17.95 21.28 35.07
C GLU A 21 -18.28 20.01 34.27
N THR A 22 -19.04 20.17 33.20
CA THR A 22 -19.20 19.12 32.19
C THR A 22 -17.86 18.94 31.50
N PHE A 23 -17.05 18.01 32.01
CA PHE A 23 -15.87 17.50 31.34
C PHE A 23 -16.32 16.84 30.04
N THR A 24 -16.31 17.61 28.95
CA THR A 24 -16.34 17.05 27.61
C THR A 24 -15.00 16.35 27.45
N GLU A 25 -14.99 15.03 27.64
CA GLU A 25 -13.97 14.16 27.08
C GLU A 25 -13.96 14.44 25.57
N GLU A 26 -13.09 15.36 25.14
CA GLU A 26 -12.60 15.35 23.78
C GLU A 26 -11.92 13.99 23.62
N GLU A 27 -12.67 13.02 23.10
CA GLU A 27 -12.09 11.83 22.50
C GLU A 27 -11.10 12.35 21.47
N SER A 28 -9.82 12.42 21.87
CA SER A 28 -8.73 12.59 20.92
C SER A 28 -8.92 11.44 19.95
N GLU A 29 -9.39 11.73 18.74
CA GLU A 29 -9.27 10.82 17.62
C GLU A 29 -7.80 10.41 17.63
N GLU A 30 -7.51 9.17 18.05
CA GLU A 30 -6.18 8.61 17.90
C GLU A 30 -5.94 8.60 16.39
N THR A 31 -5.33 9.66 15.89
CA THR A 31 -4.84 9.72 14.53
C THR A 31 -3.71 8.71 14.50
N PHE A 32 -4.04 7.47 14.15
CA PHE A 32 -3.05 6.48 13.77
C PHE A 32 -2.24 7.12 12.66
N ASP A 33 -1.00 7.49 12.97
CA ASP A 33 -0.09 8.04 11.98
C ASP A 33 0.08 6.98 10.88
N GLU A 34 -0.43 7.30 9.68
CA GLU A 34 -0.30 6.45 8.50
C GLU A 34 1.18 6.19 8.26
N THR A 35 1.58 4.91 8.22
CA THR A 35 2.97 4.55 7.97
C THR A 35 3.36 4.87 6.53
N TRP A 36 4.66 5.06 6.26
CA TRP A 36 5.15 5.29 4.90
C TRP A 36 4.72 4.18 3.92
N ILE A 37 4.66 2.92 4.39
CA ILE A 37 4.28 1.77 3.57
C ILE A 37 2.80 1.81 3.19
N GLU A 38 1.92 2.10 4.16
CA GLU A 38 0.48 2.26 3.93
C GLU A 38 0.23 3.42 2.96
N TRP A 39 0.84 4.57 3.23
CA TRP A 39 0.79 5.76 2.38
C TRP A 39 1.24 5.44 0.94
N TYR A 40 2.41 4.82 0.78
CA TYR A 40 2.97 4.51 -0.54
C TYR A 40 2.08 3.55 -1.34
N CYS A 41 1.52 2.53 -0.67
CA CYS A 41 0.60 1.58 -1.30
C CYS A 41 -0.76 2.22 -1.64
N ALA A 42 -1.19 3.25 -0.90
CA ALA A 42 -2.41 4.00 -1.16
C ALA A 42 -2.26 5.03 -2.28
N LEU A 43 -1.04 5.37 -2.70
CA LEU A 43 -0.81 6.30 -3.81
C LEU A 43 -1.45 5.80 -5.11
N ARG A 44 -1.99 6.75 -5.87
CA ARG A 44 -2.54 6.48 -7.20
C ARG A 44 -1.42 6.07 -8.16
N GLY A 45 -1.51 4.88 -8.74
CA GLY A 45 -0.41 4.27 -9.50
C GLY A 45 0.37 3.21 -8.73
N SER A 46 0.05 2.98 -7.45
CA SER A 46 0.67 1.95 -6.59
C SER A 46 -0.27 0.77 -6.30
N GLU A 47 -1.37 0.64 -7.04
CA GLU A 47 -2.47 -0.29 -6.71
C GLU A 47 -2.05 -1.78 -6.74
N PHE A 48 -0.93 -2.11 -7.38
CA PHE A 48 -0.43 -3.48 -7.49
C PHE A 48 0.45 -3.93 -6.32
N TYR A 49 0.94 -3.00 -5.50
CA TYR A 49 1.73 -3.35 -4.33
C TYR A 49 0.85 -3.97 -3.24
N CYS A 50 1.43 -4.90 -2.49
CA CYS A 50 0.94 -5.24 -1.16
C CYS A 50 1.87 -4.63 -0.12
N GLU A 51 1.32 -4.29 1.05
CA GLU A 51 2.11 -3.80 2.17
C GLU A 51 3.07 -4.88 2.66
N VAL A 52 4.37 -4.56 2.66
CA VAL A 52 5.42 -5.41 3.20
C VAL A 52 5.39 -5.30 4.72
N LEU A 53 5.42 -6.45 5.41
CA LEU A 53 5.42 -6.45 6.87
C LEU A 53 6.71 -5.82 7.42
N PRO A 54 6.63 -4.95 8.45
CA PRO A 54 7.81 -4.34 9.06
C PRO A 54 8.85 -5.38 9.52
N ASP A 55 8.42 -6.48 10.13
CA ASP A 55 9.30 -7.58 10.58
C ASP A 55 10.15 -8.18 9.43
N PHE A 56 9.64 -8.16 8.20
CA PHE A 56 10.41 -8.63 7.04
C PHE A 56 11.54 -7.67 6.68
N ILE A 57 11.30 -6.35 6.84
CA ILE A 57 12.24 -5.28 6.53
C ILE A 57 13.27 -5.13 7.66
N ASP A 58 12.85 -5.31 8.91
CA ASP A 58 13.72 -5.24 10.09
C ASP A 58 14.79 -6.35 10.09
N ASP A 59 14.50 -7.51 9.49
CA ASP A 59 15.49 -8.56 9.28
C ASP A 59 16.44 -8.23 8.11
N GLY A 60 17.61 -7.69 8.47
CA GLY A 60 18.65 -7.30 7.51
C GLY A 60 19.12 -8.42 6.58
N PHE A 61 18.93 -9.70 6.92
CA PHE A 61 19.24 -10.81 6.01
C PHE A 61 18.39 -10.74 4.73
N ASN A 62 17.11 -10.37 4.84
CA ASN A 62 16.19 -10.21 3.72
C ASN A 62 16.60 -9.08 2.77
N LEU A 63 17.39 -8.11 3.28
CA LEU A 63 17.85 -6.93 2.53
C LEU A 63 19.24 -7.12 1.91
N THR A 64 19.88 -8.28 2.12
CA THR A 64 21.26 -8.54 1.68
C THR A 64 21.45 -8.19 0.19
N GLY A 65 22.48 -7.40 -0.10
CA GLY A 65 22.85 -6.98 -1.45
C GLY A 65 22.12 -5.74 -1.99
N LEU A 66 20.97 -5.34 -1.42
CA LEU A 66 20.25 -4.13 -1.87
C LEU A 66 21.00 -2.84 -1.58
N GLU A 67 21.85 -2.86 -0.55
CA GLU A 67 22.77 -1.77 -0.19
C GLU A 67 23.72 -1.36 -1.33
N ARG A 68 23.98 -2.25 -2.30
CA ARG A 68 24.80 -1.93 -3.50
C ARG A 68 23.98 -1.36 -4.65
N GLU A 69 22.67 -1.58 -4.64
CA GLU A 69 21.74 -1.17 -5.70
C GLU A 69 21.17 0.23 -5.46
N VAL A 70 21.07 0.66 -4.19
CA VAL A 70 20.39 1.89 -3.79
C VAL A 70 21.37 2.90 -3.21
N VAL A 71 21.46 4.08 -3.84
CA VAL A 71 22.22 5.22 -3.31
C VAL A 71 21.54 5.68 -2.02
N ASN A 72 22.32 6.06 -1.00
CA ASN A 72 21.79 6.46 0.31
C ASN A 72 20.90 5.40 0.98
N PHE A 73 21.17 4.10 0.76
CA PHE A 73 20.39 2.97 1.31
C PHE A 73 19.92 3.16 2.76
N ARG A 74 20.80 3.60 3.67
CA ARG A 74 20.45 3.81 5.09
C ARG A 74 19.42 4.92 5.30
N LYS A 75 19.46 5.99 4.49
CA LYS A 75 18.47 7.07 4.56
C LYS A 75 17.12 6.56 4.06
N ALA A 76 17.10 5.92 2.89
CA ALA A 76 15.92 5.33 2.30
C ALA A 76 15.27 4.29 3.23
N LEU A 77 16.07 3.41 3.85
CA LEU A 77 15.55 2.40 4.77
C LEU A 77 14.91 3.02 6.02
N ARG A 78 15.52 4.09 6.58
CA ARG A 78 14.91 4.82 7.70
C ARG A 78 13.60 5.46 7.30
N GLU A 79 13.50 6.04 6.10
CA GLU A 79 12.26 6.64 5.61
C GLU A 79 11.14 5.59 5.45
N ILE A 80 11.45 4.39 4.96
CA ILE A 80 10.49 3.27 4.87
C ILE A 80 10.02 2.80 6.25
N LEU A 81 10.93 2.76 7.22
CA LEU A 81 10.67 2.27 8.57
C LEU A 81 10.18 3.35 9.53
N ASP A 82 10.13 4.62 9.11
CA ASP A 82 9.88 5.72 10.02
C ASP A 82 8.48 5.58 10.63
N ARG A 83 8.44 5.42 11.95
CA ARG A 83 7.22 5.24 12.74
C ARG A 83 6.80 6.54 13.42
N GLU A 84 7.67 7.55 13.39
CA GLU A 84 7.38 8.88 13.88
C GLU A 84 7.11 9.73 12.65
N GLY A 85 5.86 10.19 12.48
CA GLY A 85 5.49 11.06 11.38
C GLY A 85 6.46 12.24 11.31
N GLY A 86 7.17 12.38 10.19
CA GLY A 86 8.19 13.40 10.03
C GLY A 86 7.66 14.79 10.39
N ASP A 87 8.36 15.45 11.31
CA ASP A 87 8.09 16.80 11.81
C ASP A 87 7.64 17.76 10.69
N ASP A 88 6.42 18.27 10.86
CA ASP A 88 5.80 19.56 10.47
C ASP A 88 6.06 20.23 9.10
N ASP A 89 6.84 19.65 8.18
CA ASP A 89 7.10 20.20 6.85
C ASP A 89 6.80 19.16 5.75
N ARG A 90 5.50 18.85 5.55
CA ARG A 90 4.97 18.12 4.38
C ARG A 90 5.12 18.92 3.05
N GLU A 91 6.19 19.70 2.93
CA GLU A 91 6.53 20.51 1.75
C GLU A 91 7.03 19.66 0.57
N TYR A 92 7.22 18.35 0.73
CA TYR A 92 7.57 17.45 -0.37
C TYR A 92 6.54 16.31 -0.54
N ASN A 93 5.42 16.59 -1.20
CA ASN A 93 4.46 15.60 -1.74
C ASN A 93 5.05 14.71 -2.85
N MET A 94 6.38 14.54 -2.90
CA MET A 94 7.09 13.77 -3.91
C MET A 94 7.78 12.60 -3.22
N VAL A 95 7.48 11.39 -3.67
CA VAL A 95 8.20 10.20 -3.21
C VAL A 95 9.67 10.36 -3.58
N ASN A 96 10.55 10.14 -2.60
CA ASN A 96 11.98 10.06 -2.86
C ASN A 96 12.28 8.85 -3.76
N ASP A 97 12.88 9.08 -4.94
CA ASP A 97 13.17 8.03 -5.94
C ASP A 97 14.02 6.88 -5.37
N GLU A 98 14.98 7.17 -4.48
CA GLU A 98 15.78 6.12 -3.85
C GLU A 98 14.98 5.27 -2.86
N THR A 99 14.05 5.89 -2.15
CA THR A 99 13.15 5.23 -1.20
C THR A 99 12.13 4.36 -1.93
N ALA A 100 11.53 4.88 -3.01
CA ALA A 100 10.67 4.10 -3.90
C ALA A 100 11.41 2.89 -4.48
N LYS A 101 12.61 3.11 -5.03
CA LYS A 101 13.45 2.03 -5.59
C LYS A 101 13.74 0.95 -4.54
N LEU A 102 14.12 1.35 -3.33
CA LEU A 102 14.39 0.40 -2.25
C LEU A 102 13.15 -0.43 -1.92
N TYR A 103 12.01 0.22 -1.70
CA TYR A 103 10.77 -0.46 -1.37
C TYR A 103 10.34 -1.44 -2.47
N GLN A 104 10.48 -1.06 -3.74
CA GLN A 104 10.19 -1.95 -4.87
C GLN A 104 11.06 -3.22 -4.87
N LEU A 105 12.36 -3.08 -4.64
CA LEU A 105 13.27 -4.22 -4.58
C LEU A 105 13.00 -5.13 -3.36
N ILE A 106 12.58 -4.53 -2.24
CA ILE A 106 12.12 -5.27 -1.04
C ILE A 106 10.83 -6.03 -1.36
N HIS A 107 9.85 -5.35 -1.97
CA HIS A 107 8.57 -5.92 -2.36
C HIS A 107 8.75 -7.16 -3.25
N ALA A 108 9.63 -7.09 -4.24
CA ALA A 108 9.94 -8.21 -5.13
C ALA A 108 10.43 -9.46 -4.38
N ARG A 109 11.16 -9.29 -3.28
CA ARG A 109 11.59 -10.38 -2.39
C ARG A 109 10.45 -10.84 -1.48
N TYR A 110 9.72 -9.88 -0.92
CA TYR A 110 8.63 -10.15 0.03
C TYR A 110 7.51 -10.99 -0.58
N ILE A 111 7.09 -10.71 -1.83
CA ILE A 111 6.02 -11.45 -2.51
C ILE A 111 6.37 -12.91 -2.84
N LEU A 112 7.63 -13.32 -2.65
CA LEU A 112 8.07 -14.71 -2.74
C LEU A 112 8.01 -15.44 -1.40
N THR A 113 7.76 -14.74 -0.30
CA THR A 113 7.52 -15.34 1.02
C THR A 113 6.08 -15.87 1.12
N THR A 114 5.82 -16.74 2.10
CA THR A 114 4.45 -17.21 2.36
C THR A 114 3.51 -16.07 2.76
N ALA A 115 3.99 -15.06 3.50
CA ALA A 115 3.19 -13.91 3.91
C ALA A 115 2.83 -13.03 2.70
N GLY A 116 3.83 -12.65 1.90
CA GLY A 116 3.62 -11.85 0.69
C GLY A 116 2.74 -12.56 -0.35
N MET A 117 2.95 -13.87 -0.58
CA MET A 117 2.07 -14.66 -1.46
C MET A 117 0.61 -14.66 -1.01
N LYS A 118 0.33 -14.71 0.31
CA LYS A 118 -1.03 -14.60 0.84
C LYS A 118 -1.62 -13.21 0.62
N SER A 119 -0.85 -12.15 0.83
CA SER A 119 -1.30 -10.78 0.56
C SER A 119 -1.62 -10.57 -0.92
N MET A 120 -0.72 -10.99 -1.81
CA MET A 120 -0.94 -10.92 -3.26
C MET A 120 -2.11 -11.80 -3.72
N LYS A 121 -2.36 -12.93 -3.06
CA LYS A 121 -3.52 -13.77 -3.36
C LYS A 121 -4.83 -13.06 -3.07
N LYS A 122 -4.94 -12.31 -1.97
CA LYS A 122 -6.15 -11.51 -1.69
C LYS A 122 -6.40 -10.52 -2.83
N LYS A 123 -5.37 -9.76 -3.23
CA LYS A 123 -5.45 -8.81 -4.36
C LYS A 123 -5.85 -9.48 -5.67
N PHE A 124 -5.30 -10.66 -5.95
CA PHE A 124 -5.69 -11.47 -7.12
C PHE A 124 -7.18 -11.86 -7.07
N GLU A 125 -7.67 -12.31 -5.92
CA GLU A 125 -9.07 -12.73 -5.74
C GLU A 125 -10.05 -11.55 -5.82
N TYR A 126 -9.63 -10.34 -5.47
CA TYR A 126 -10.40 -9.10 -5.66
C TYR A 126 -10.34 -8.53 -7.08
N GLY A 127 -9.44 -9.04 -7.93
CA GLY A 127 -9.27 -8.54 -9.29
C GLY A 127 -8.47 -7.22 -9.38
N ASP A 128 -7.69 -6.88 -8.35
CA ASP A 128 -6.92 -5.64 -8.27
C ASP A 128 -5.93 -5.46 -9.44
N PHE A 129 -5.43 -6.59 -9.98
CA PHE A 129 -4.50 -6.60 -11.11
C PHE A 129 -5.19 -6.50 -12.47
N GLY A 130 -6.52 -6.51 -12.48
CA GLY A 130 -7.35 -6.49 -13.67
C GLY A 130 -7.59 -7.87 -14.29
N ASP A 131 -8.33 -7.84 -15.39
CA ASP A 131 -8.82 -9.02 -16.09
C ASP A 131 -8.16 -9.19 -17.45
N CYS A 132 -8.03 -10.45 -17.87
CA CYS A 132 -7.50 -10.78 -19.18
C CYS A 132 -8.34 -10.13 -20.30
N PRO A 133 -7.71 -9.39 -21.23
CA PRO A 133 -8.42 -8.77 -22.34
C PRO A 133 -8.88 -9.78 -23.40
N ASN A 134 -8.35 -11.01 -23.37
CA ASN A 134 -8.81 -12.07 -24.25
C ASN A 134 -10.21 -12.55 -23.83
N VAL A 135 -11.19 -12.33 -24.70
CA VAL A 135 -12.61 -12.69 -24.47
C VAL A 135 -12.77 -14.17 -24.09
N ARG A 136 -11.93 -15.07 -24.64
CA ARG A 136 -11.98 -16.51 -24.33
C ARG A 136 -11.55 -16.86 -22.91
N CYS A 137 -10.91 -15.94 -22.20
CA CYS A 137 -10.57 -16.12 -20.80
C CYS A 137 -11.70 -15.70 -19.86
N GLU A 138 -12.81 -15.16 -20.36
CA GLU A 138 -13.99 -14.80 -19.56
C GLU A 138 -13.62 -13.97 -18.32
N LYS A 139 -12.82 -12.91 -18.55
CA LYS A 139 -12.31 -12.02 -17.50
C LYS A 139 -11.52 -12.75 -16.40
N PHE A 140 -10.64 -13.68 -16.78
CA PHE A 140 -9.74 -14.31 -15.83
C PHE A 140 -8.78 -13.28 -15.23
N HIS A 141 -8.66 -13.23 -13.89
CA HIS A 141 -7.79 -12.29 -13.20
C HIS A 141 -6.32 -12.48 -13.59
N LEU A 142 -5.61 -11.37 -13.68
CA LEU A 142 -4.21 -11.32 -14.09
C LEU A 142 -3.27 -11.30 -12.88
N LEU A 143 -1.98 -11.55 -13.11
CA LEU A 143 -0.92 -11.40 -12.12
C LEU A 143 0.12 -10.40 -12.63
N PRO A 144 0.69 -9.54 -11.76
CA PRO A 144 1.80 -8.70 -12.16
C PRO A 144 3.04 -9.55 -12.49
N PHE A 145 3.81 -9.09 -13.46
CA PHE A 145 4.98 -9.77 -13.99
C PHE A 145 6.06 -8.76 -14.37
N GLY A 146 7.29 -8.99 -13.92
CA GLY A 146 8.47 -8.23 -14.34
C GLY A 146 9.33 -9.02 -15.30
N GLN A 147 9.80 -8.43 -16.40
CA GLN A 147 10.69 -9.15 -17.34
C GLN A 147 12.10 -9.35 -16.80
N THR A 148 12.51 -8.54 -15.83
CA THR A 148 13.82 -8.58 -15.18
C THR A 148 13.69 -8.26 -13.69
N SER A 149 14.73 -8.62 -12.94
CA SER A 149 14.90 -8.19 -11.55
C SER A 149 15.73 -6.90 -11.42
N GLU A 150 16.24 -6.37 -12.54
CA GLU A 150 16.98 -5.11 -12.59
C GLU A 150 16.02 -3.91 -12.69
N HIS A 151 16.09 -3.00 -11.72
CA HIS A 151 15.29 -1.77 -11.70
C HIS A 151 15.63 -0.85 -12.88
N GLY A 152 14.61 -0.17 -13.41
CA GLY A 152 14.70 0.84 -14.47
C GLY A 152 14.77 0.28 -15.89
N LYS A 153 14.58 -1.03 -16.08
CA LYS A 153 14.72 -1.69 -17.39
C LYS A 153 13.41 -1.86 -18.14
N SER A 154 12.32 -2.16 -17.42
CA SER A 154 11.01 -2.43 -18.03
C SER A 154 9.90 -2.14 -17.02
N GLY A 155 8.79 -1.57 -17.48
CA GLY A 155 7.57 -1.47 -16.68
C GLY A 155 6.93 -2.82 -16.40
N VAL A 156 5.96 -2.84 -15.49
CA VAL A 156 5.19 -4.04 -15.15
C VAL A 156 4.33 -4.51 -16.32
N LEU A 157 4.30 -5.84 -16.52
CA LEU A 157 3.38 -6.54 -17.40
C LEU A 157 2.37 -7.33 -16.57
N LEU A 158 1.33 -7.83 -17.24
CA LEU A 158 0.29 -8.65 -16.65
C LEU A 158 0.26 -10.03 -17.30
N TYR A 159 0.47 -11.06 -16.51
CA TYR A 159 0.41 -12.45 -16.95
C TYR A 159 -0.99 -13.03 -16.73
N CYS A 160 -1.54 -13.68 -17.76
CA CYS A 160 -2.79 -14.43 -17.66
C CYS A 160 -2.52 -15.93 -17.49
N PRO A 161 -2.90 -16.53 -16.35
CA PRO A 161 -2.76 -17.99 -16.17
C PRO A 161 -3.64 -18.84 -17.10
N SER A 162 -4.70 -18.26 -17.70
CA SER A 162 -5.67 -19.00 -18.53
C SER A 162 -5.24 -19.17 -19.99
N CYS A 163 -4.67 -18.14 -20.60
CA CYS A 163 -4.14 -18.17 -21.96
C CYS A 163 -2.60 -18.16 -22.03
N GLU A 164 -1.94 -18.06 -20.87
CA GLU A 164 -0.47 -18.10 -20.74
C GLU A 164 0.25 -17.00 -21.53
N ASP A 165 -0.38 -15.82 -21.61
CA ASP A 165 0.11 -14.68 -22.39
C ASP A 165 0.34 -13.44 -21.50
N LEU A 166 1.16 -12.51 -22.00
CA LEU A 166 1.53 -11.27 -21.32
C LEU A 166 0.81 -10.07 -21.95
N PHE A 167 0.34 -9.18 -21.09
CA PHE A 167 -0.40 -7.98 -21.48
C PHE A 167 0.23 -6.73 -20.87
N VAL A 168 0.19 -5.64 -21.61
CA VAL A 168 0.52 -4.31 -21.07
C VAL A 168 -0.70 -3.79 -20.31
N PRO A 169 -0.56 -3.30 -19.07
CA PRO A 169 -1.67 -2.67 -18.34
C PRO A 169 -2.31 -1.55 -19.16
N GLN A 170 -3.64 -1.47 -19.21
CA GLN A 170 -4.33 -0.41 -19.98
C GLN A 170 -4.18 0.97 -19.32
N ASN A 171 -4.10 1.01 -17.99
CA ASN A 171 -3.91 2.25 -17.24
C ASN A 171 -2.46 2.73 -17.35
N LYS A 172 -2.26 3.89 -17.99
CA LYS A 172 -0.93 4.50 -18.19
C LYS A 172 -0.16 4.77 -16.90
N ARG A 173 -0.83 4.93 -15.76
CA ARG A 173 -0.16 5.12 -14.46
C ARG A 173 0.49 3.82 -13.99
N ILE A 174 -0.24 2.71 -14.11
CA ILE A 174 0.26 1.38 -13.79
C ILE A 174 1.44 1.00 -14.68
N GLN A 175 1.44 1.42 -15.95
CA GLN A 175 2.59 1.20 -16.86
C GLN A 175 3.90 1.84 -16.35
N GLN A 176 3.83 2.84 -15.46
CA GLN A 176 5.00 3.46 -14.85
C GLN A 176 5.57 2.68 -13.67
N ILE A 177 4.83 1.69 -13.14
CA ILE A 177 5.36 0.80 -12.11
C ILE A 177 6.51 0.00 -12.72
N ASP A 178 7.66 0.00 -12.04
CA ASP A 178 8.80 -0.80 -12.47
C ASP A 178 8.52 -2.30 -12.31
N GLY A 179 8.75 -3.07 -13.36
CA GLY A 179 8.53 -4.51 -13.35
C GLY A 179 9.43 -5.26 -12.36
N ALA A 180 10.61 -4.71 -12.02
CA ALA A 180 11.51 -5.30 -11.04
C ALA A 180 10.89 -5.43 -9.65
N ALA A 181 9.85 -4.65 -9.35
CA ALA A 181 9.07 -4.77 -8.12
C ALA A 181 8.31 -6.09 -7.96
N PHE A 182 8.13 -6.84 -9.05
CA PHE A 182 7.47 -8.14 -9.08
C PHE A 182 8.41 -9.25 -9.56
N GLY A 183 9.34 -8.90 -10.45
CA GLY A 183 10.32 -9.82 -11.00
C GLY A 183 9.73 -10.89 -11.94
N PRO A 184 10.60 -11.71 -12.54
CA PRO A 184 10.21 -12.71 -13.54
C PRO A 184 9.67 -14.01 -12.95
N THR A 185 9.79 -14.22 -11.64
CA THR A 185 9.48 -15.50 -11.00
C THR A 185 8.17 -15.50 -10.23
N PHE A 186 7.71 -14.35 -9.73
CA PHE A 186 6.55 -14.26 -8.84
C PHE A 186 5.31 -14.96 -9.40
N ALA A 187 4.88 -14.62 -10.61
CA ALA A 187 3.65 -15.18 -11.19
C ALA A 187 3.69 -16.72 -11.29
N HIS A 188 4.85 -17.28 -11.65
CA HIS A 188 5.03 -18.73 -11.76
C HIS A 188 5.02 -19.41 -10.39
N LEU A 189 5.76 -18.88 -9.42
CA LEU A 189 5.82 -19.42 -8.07
C LEU A 189 4.47 -19.30 -7.35
N PHE A 190 3.75 -18.21 -7.59
CA PHE A 190 2.39 -18.01 -7.09
C PHE A 190 1.43 -19.12 -7.56
N LEU A 191 1.49 -19.50 -8.85
CA LEU A 191 0.65 -20.58 -9.39
C LEU A 191 1.06 -21.97 -8.89
N MET A 192 2.34 -22.18 -8.60
CA MET A 192 2.81 -23.41 -7.94
C MET A 192 2.29 -23.50 -6.49
N GLN A 193 2.27 -22.37 -5.77
CA GLN A 193 1.76 -22.30 -4.41
C GLN A 193 0.23 -22.46 -4.34
N PHE A 194 -0.50 -21.97 -5.35
CA PHE A 194 -1.97 -21.97 -5.40
C PHE A 194 -2.51 -22.73 -6.63
N PRO A 195 -2.27 -24.04 -6.75
CA PRO A 195 -2.61 -24.82 -7.95
C PRO A 195 -4.11 -24.92 -8.22
N ASN A 196 -4.97 -24.61 -7.24
CA ASN A 196 -6.42 -24.58 -7.41
C ASN A 196 -6.88 -23.48 -8.38
N ILE A 197 -6.09 -22.41 -8.54
CA ILE A 197 -6.36 -21.36 -9.53
C ILE A 197 -6.36 -21.96 -10.95
N LEU A 198 -5.41 -22.84 -11.24
CA LEU A 198 -5.31 -23.48 -12.56
C LEU A 198 -6.41 -24.51 -12.81
N LYS A 199 -6.83 -25.26 -11.77
CA LYS A 199 -7.92 -26.23 -11.89
C LYS A 199 -9.25 -25.58 -12.29
N ASN A 200 -9.45 -24.32 -11.91
CA ASN A 200 -10.65 -23.55 -12.26
C ASN A 200 -10.68 -23.14 -13.75
N ILE A 201 -9.53 -23.07 -14.43
CA ILE A 201 -9.46 -22.78 -15.87
C ILE A 201 -10.10 -23.92 -16.68
N GLY A 202 -9.77 -25.17 -16.34
CA GLY A 202 -10.26 -26.36 -17.07
C GLY A 202 -11.79 -26.54 -16.99
N LYS A 203 -12.41 -26.07 -15.90
CA LYS A 203 -13.87 -26.14 -15.74
C LYS A 203 -14.62 -25.15 -16.65
N LYS A 204 -14.04 -24.00 -16.96
CA LYS A 204 -14.66 -22.98 -17.84
C LYS A 204 -14.62 -23.38 -19.32
N LYS A 205 -13.56 -24.08 -19.76
CA LYS A 205 -13.38 -24.49 -21.17
C LYS A 205 -14.32 -25.62 -21.65
N HIS A 206 -15.10 -26.24 -20.77
CA HIS A 206 -16.01 -27.36 -21.10
C HIS A 206 -17.50 -26.99 -21.12
N VAL A 207 -17.86 -25.71 -21.01
CA VAL A 207 -19.24 -25.24 -21.14
C VAL A 207 -19.43 -24.59 -22.52
N GLN A 208 -19.19 -25.34 -23.59
CA GLN A 208 -19.67 -25.01 -24.94
C GLN A 208 -20.09 -26.29 -25.66
N THR A 209 -21.36 -26.66 -25.48
CA THR A 209 -22.17 -27.50 -26.38
C THR A 209 -23.59 -26.99 -26.33
#